data_AF-A0A834EHI3-F1
#
_entry.id   AF-A0A834EHI3-F1
#
_cell.length_a   1.000
_cell.length_b   1.000
_cell.length_c   1.000
_cell.angle_alpha   90.00
_cell.angle_beta   90.00
_cell.angle_gamma   90.00
#
_symmetry.space_group_name_H-M   'P 1'
#
loop_
_entity.id
_entity.type
_entity.pdbx_description
1 polymer ?
#
loop_
_entity_poly.entity_id
_entity_poly.type
_entity_poly.pdbx_seq_one_letter_code
_entity_poly.pdbx_strand_id
1 'polypeptide(L)'
;MIRSGPTVSKKKKHLNHRLKGQQRLALSSSIYLLRETGPTGFLLREEEPENKDFRVFLGNPHVCNCSTFQKKGELCKHICWVLLKRFKLPRNHEYALKLGLMEGEINDLLQGIHQVKVPQKIENDENSHIEEDGYIKQKEIDSDDICSICQEILLEKRLPVTFCRLGCGNNMHIKCMKILANYQDTISNTSMLKCPLCRKEFAPLKLILEEFRNSSKLVAAAEKEQLDKQLGIPCNNCKQFPIEGKCYKCTKCTEYHLCQKCFDSCCHPSHSFTFREKRNQRWKSVEKRPNQVVNIDIKNDVEEQMPHFQEKQG
;
A
#
# COMPACT_ATOMS: atom_id res chain seq x y z
N MET A 1 -21.19 8.80 44.70
CA MET A 1 -20.34 9.15 43.53
C MET A 1 -20.53 8.11 42.42
N ILE A 2 -21.50 8.32 41.53
CA ILE A 2 -21.75 7.42 40.40
C ILE A 2 -20.80 7.85 39.27
N ARG A 3 -19.82 7.00 38.95
CA ARG A 3 -18.90 7.22 37.82
C ARG A 3 -19.69 7.12 36.51
N SER A 4 -20.00 8.26 35.91
CA SER A 4 -20.61 8.38 34.61
C SER A 4 -19.69 7.77 33.54
N GLY A 5 -20.09 6.61 32.99
CA GLY A 5 -19.41 6.01 31.84
C GLY A 5 -19.47 6.91 30.60
N PRO A 6 -18.54 6.76 29.63
CA PRO A 6 -18.50 7.63 28.46
C PRO A 6 -19.76 7.46 27.61
N THR A 7 -20.42 8.57 27.28
CA THR A 7 -21.67 8.65 26.52
C THR A 7 -21.57 7.94 25.16
N VAL A 8 -22.66 7.30 24.71
CA VAL A 8 -22.74 6.49 23.47
C VAL A 8 -22.21 7.24 22.23
N SER A 9 -22.43 8.56 22.16
CA SER A 9 -21.93 9.43 21.09
C SER A 9 -20.40 9.55 21.06
N LYS A 10 -19.71 9.54 22.21
CA LYS A 10 -18.24 9.56 22.29
C LYS A 10 -17.63 8.23 21.82
N LYS A 11 -18.27 7.09 22.16
CA LYS A 11 -17.86 5.75 21.69
C LYS A 11 -17.98 5.62 20.16
N LYS A 12 -19.10 6.03 19.56
CA LYS A 12 -19.28 6.01 18.09
C LYS A 12 -18.27 6.89 17.35
N LYS A 13 -18.00 8.12 17.85
CA LYS A 13 -16.97 9.01 17.26
C LYS A 13 -15.58 8.38 17.30
N HIS A 14 -15.22 7.75 18.42
CA HIS A 14 -13.92 7.10 18.58
C HIS A 14 -13.74 5.87 17.66
N LEU A 15 -14.80 5.06 17.50
CA LEU A 15 -14.81 3.91 16.58
C LEU A 15 -14.59 4.36 15.12
N ASN A 16 -15.31 5.41 14.69
CA ASN A 16 -15.16 5.99 13.35
C ASN A 16 -13.77 6.58 13.10
N HIS A 17 -13.17 7.24 14.09
CA HIS A 17 -11.80 7.77 13.96
C HIS A 17 -10.78 6.63 13.78
N ARG A 18 -10.93 5.54 14.54
CA ARG A 18 -10.06 4.37 14.44
C ARG A 18 -10.20 3.66 13.10
N LEU A 19 -11.43 3.45 12.62
CA LEU A 19 -11.68 2.88 11.30
C LEU A 19 -11.01 3.71 10.20
N LYS A 20 -11.22 5.03 10.20
CA LYS A 20 -10.55 5.93 9.24
C LYS A 20 -9.03 5.79 9.28
N GLY A 21 -8.46 5.61 10.48
CA GLY A 21 -7.04 5.30 10.67
C GLY A 21 -6.63 3.98 10.03
N GLN A 22 -7.38 2.90 10.24
CA GLN A 22 -7.12 1.58 9.65
C GLN A 22 -7.25 1.59 8.13
N GLN A 23 -8.25 2.28 7.58
CA GLN A 23 -8.41 2.47 6.13
C GLN A 23 -7.23 3.25 5.54
N ARG A 24 -6.75 4.30 6.23
CA ARG A 24 -5.56 5.04 5.78
C ARG A 24 -4.33 4.16 5.76
N LEU A 25 -4.10 3.37 6.83
CA LEU A 25 -3.00 2.42 6.89
C LEU A 25 -3.10 1.38 5.76
N ALA A 26 -4.29 0.84 5.50
CA ALA A 26 -4.51 -0.08 4.39
C ALA A 26 -4.11 0.52 3.04
N LEU A 27 -4.43 1.79 2.78
CA LEU A 27 -4.12 2.44 1.51
C LEU A 27 -2.65 2.83 1.37
N SER A 28 -1.96 3.12 2.48
CA SER A 28 -0.54 3.51 2.47
C SER A 28 0.44 2.35 2.63
N SER A 29 0.03 1.26 3.29
CA SER A 29 0.90 0.12 3.61
C SER A 29 1.25 -0.73 2.38
N SER A 30 2.50 -1.20 2.34
CA SER A 30 2.98 -2.20 1.38
C SER A 30 2.50 -3.60 1.75
N ILE A 31 1.29 -3.95 1.33
CA ILE A 31 0.65 -5.27 1.53
C ILE A 31 0.50 -5.97 0.18
N TYR A 32 0.78 -7.28 0.15
CA TYR A 32 0.81 -8.12 -1.05
C TYR A 32 -0.10 -9.33 -0.88
N LEU A 33 -0.90 -9.65 -1.90
CA LEU A 33 -1.71 -10.86 -1.98
C LEU A 33 -0.83 -12.03 -2.44
N LEU A 34 -0.59 -13.00 -1.56
CA LEU A 34 0.19 -14.21 -1.85
C LEU A 34 -0.67 -15.30 -2.50
N ARG A 35 -1.87 -15.50 -1.97
CA ARG A 35 -2.77 -16.59 -2.39
C ARG A 35 -4.21 -16.30 -2.00
N GLU A 36 -5.15 -16.78 -2.81
CA GLU A 36 -6.56 -16.90 -2.45
C GLU A 36 -6.84 -18.36 -2.04
N THR A 37 -7.39 -18.58 -0.85
CA THR A 37 -7.77 -19.91 -0.32
C THR A 37 -9.23 -20.26 -0.58
N GLY A 38 -9.91 -19.45 -1.40
CA GLY A 38 -11.33 -19.52 -1.73
C GLY A 38 -11.81 -18.14 -2.23
N PRO A 39 -13.10 -17.97 -2.55
CA PRO A 39 -13.62 -16.69 -3.04
C PRO A 39 -13.49 -15.55 -2.00
N THR A 40 -13.53 -15.89 -0.71
CA THR A 40 -13.50 -14.91 0.39
C THR A 40 -12.27 -15.01 1.28
N GLY A 41 -11.34 -15.93 0.98
CA GLY A 41 -10.16 -16.21 1.80
C GLY A 41 -8.88 -15.71 1.15
N PHE A 42 -8.13 -14.87 1.85
CA PHE A 42 -6.94 -14.18 1.33
C PHE A 42 -5.75 -14.36 2.27
N LEU A 43 -4.62 -14.77 1.71
CA LEU A 43 -3.33 -14.79 2.39
C LEU A 43 -2.51 -13.57 1.94
N LEU A 44 -2.24 -12.67 2.88
CA LEU A 44 -1.53 -11.42 2.65
C LEU A 44 -0.15 -11.45 3.29
N ARG A 45 0.80 -10.72 2.73
CA ARG A 45 2.11 -10.42 3.35
C ARG A 45 2.30 -8.92 3.48
N GLU A 46 2.77 -8.48 4.63
CA GLU A 46 3.11 -7.08 4.88
C GLU A 46 4.62 -6.93 5.06
N GLU A 47 5.27 -6.05 4.30
CA GLU A 47 6.74 -5.94 4.21
C GLU A 47 7.42 -5.49 5.51
N GLU A 48 6.73 -4.64 6.28
CA GLU A 48 7.28 -3.96 7.46
C GLU A 48 6.22 -3.93 8.57
N PRO A 49 6.57 -4.15 9.85
CA PRO A 49 7.93 -4.31 10.40
C PRO A 49 8.42 -5.77 10.53
N GLU A 50 7.58 -6.78 10.27
CA GLU A 50 7.89 -8.18 10.63
C GLU A 50 7.86 -9.17 9.45
N ASN A 51 7.62 -8.72 8.21
CA ASN A 51 7.42 -9.61 7.05
C ASN A 51 6.47 -10.79 7.34
N LYS A 52 5.34 -10.48 7.98
CA LYS A 52 4.41 -11.49 8.51
C LYS A 52 3.27 -11.77 7.56
N ASP A 53 2.84 -13.03 7.55
CA ASP A 53 1.70 -13.49 6.78
C ASP A 53 0.40 -13.39 7.58
N PHE A 54 -0.62 -12.83 6.95
CA PHE A 54 -1.93 -12.60 7.54
C PHE A 54 -3.01 -13.31 6.73
N ARG A 55 -3.83 -14.11 7.43
CA ARG A 55 -5.02 -14.74 6.85
C ARG A 55 -6.22 -13.86 7.12
N VAL A 56 -6.93 -13.51 6.06
CA VAL A 56 -8.15 -12.70 6.09
C VAL A 56 -9.28 -13.50 5.43
N PHE A 57 -10.42 -13.58 6.10
CA PHE A 57 -11.64 -14.17 5.56
C PHE A 57 -12.77 -13.16 5.62
N LEU A 58 -13.43 -12.92 4.49
CA LEU A 58 -14.65 -12.12 4.43
C LEU A 58 -15.88 -13.02 4.64
N GLY A 59 -16.70 -12.67 5.61
CA GLY A 59 -17.97 -13.29 5.92
C GLY A 59 -18.71 -12.50 7.00
N ASN A 60 -19.59 -13.13 7.75
CA ASN A 60 -20.29 -12.53 8.89
C ASN A 60 -19.98 -13.29 10.19
N PRO A 61 -19.06 -12.80 11.05
CA PRO A 61 -18.21 -11.62 10.87
C PRO A 61 -17.00 -11.88 9.96
N HIS A 62 -16.33 -10.81 9.53
CA HIS A 62 -14.99 -10.93 8.94
C HIS A 62 -13.99 -11.47 9.98
N VAL A 63 -12.96 -12.18 9.53
CA VAL A 63 -11.95 -12.77 10.40
C VAL A 63 -10.54 -12.43 9.91
N CYS A 64 -9.67 -12.00 10.82
CA CYS A 64 -8.25 -11.81 10.54
C CYS A 64 -7.38 -12.37 11.68
N ASN A 65 -6.25 -13.00 11.35
CA ASN A 65 -5.30 -13.51 12.36
C ASN A 65 -4.36 -12.43 12.94
N CYS A 66 -4.54 -11.14 12.62
CA CYS A 66 -3.66 -10.10 13.12
C CYS A 66 -4.00 -9.72 14.57
N SER A 67 -2.99 -9.26 15.31
CA SER A 67 -3.12 -8.91 16.74
C SER A 67 -4.12 -7.78 16.98
N THR A 68 -4.27 -6.86 16.03
CA THR A 68 -5.24 -5.75 16.14
C THR A 68 -6.67 -6.28 16.10
N PHE A 69 -6.96 -7.24 15.21
CA PHE A 69 -8.27 -7.86 15.12
C PHE A 69 -8.53 -8.75 16.33
N GLN A 70 -7.60 -9.65 16.68
CA GLN A 70 -7.76 -10.58 17.80
C GLN A 70 -8.02 -9.88 19.15
N LYS A 71 -7.40 -8.72 19.38
CA LYS A 71 -7.59 -7.97 20.64
C LYS A 71 -8.86 -7.13 20.69
N LYS A 72 -9.43 -6.74 19.54
CA LYS A 72 -10.46 -5.69 19.49
C LYS A 72 -11.74 -6.08 18.75
N GLY A 73 -11.73 -7.10 17.91
CA GLY A 73 -12.88 -7.53 17.10
C GLY A 73 -13.37 -6.49 16.09
N GLU A 74 -12.54 -5.50 15.75
CA GLU A 74 -12.87 -4.42 14.81
C GLU A 74 -12.13 -4.60 13.47
N LEU A 75 -12.57 -3.90 12.43
CA LEU A 75 -11.87 -3.83 11.14
C LEU A 75 -10.41 -3.42 11.31
N CYS A 76 -9.49 -4.34 11.01
CA CYS A 76 -8.06 -4.07 10.97
C CYS A 76 -7.64 -3.57 9.57
N LYS A 77 -6.42 -3.03 9.48
CA LYS A 77 -5.83 -2.61 8.20
C LYS A 77 -5.83 -3.70 7.13
N HIS A 78 -5.73 -4.98 7.50
CA HIS A 78 -5.71 -6.10 6.54
C HIS A 78 -7.09 -6.35 5.92
N ILE A 79 -8.16 -6.35 6.74
CA ILE A 79 -9.53 -6.43 6.23
C ILE A 79 -9.85 -5.21 5.38
N CYS A 80 -9.47 -4.01 5.86
CA CYS A 80 -9.62 -2.77 5.09
C CYS A 80 -8.86 -2.84 3.76
N TRP A 81 -7.68 -3.45 3.71
CA TRP A 81 -6.92 -3.60 2.47
C TRP A 81 -7.65 -4.48 1.47
N VAL A 82 -8.22 -5.62 1.91
CA VAL A 82 -9.01 -6.48 1.01
C VAL A 82 -10.22 -5.71 0.44
N LEU A 83 -11.00 -5.04 1.30
CA LEU A 83 -12.19 -4.30 0.87
C LEU A 83 -11.85 -3.12 -0.06
N LEU A 84 -10.82 -2.34 0.26
CA LEU A 84 -10.49 -1.10 -0.47
C LEU A 84 -9.56 -1.32 -1.67
N LYS A 85 -8.54 -2.19 -1.55
CA LYS A 85 -7.53 -2.41 -2.60
C LYS A 85 -7.85 -3.61 -3.50
N ARG A 86 -8.36 -4.72 -2.97
CA ARG A 86 -8.68 -5.91 -3.78
C ARG A 86 -10.07 -5.84 -4.42
N PHE A 87 -11.07 -5.35 -3.69
CA PHE A 87 -12.43 -5.16 -4.20
C PHE A 87 -12.75 -3.72 -4.65
N LYS A 88 -11.77 -2.81 -4.53
CA LYS A 88 -11.87 -1.42 -5.02
C LYS A 88 -13.04 -0.62 -4.43
N LEU A 89 -13.50 -0.97 -3.23
CA LEU A 89 -14.59 -0.24 -2.59
C LEU A 89 -14.14 1.18 -2.16
N PRO A 90 -14.99 2.21 -2.35
CA PRO A 90 -14.77 3.52 -1.75
C PRO A 90 -14.72 3.44 -0.22
N ARG A 91 -13.95 4.34 0.42
CA ARG A 91 -13.79 4.37 1.88
C ARG A 91 -15.08 4.61 2.65
N ASN A 92 -16.03 5.29 2.03
CA ASN A 92 -17.35 5.60 2.56
C ASN A 92 -18.42 4.58 2.12
N HIS A 93 -18.05 3.55 1.35
CA HIS A 93 -18.98 2.51 0.94
C HIS A 93 -19.49 1.74 2.15
N GLU A 94 -20.78 1.39 2.16
CA GLU A 94 -21.43 0.71 3.29
C GLU A 94 -20.67 -0.57 3.70
N TYR A 95 -20.28 -1.40 2.73
CA TYR A 95 -19.55 -2.65 3.00
C TYR A 95 -18.16 -2.42 3.61
N ALA A 96 -17.50 -1.30 3.28
CA ALA A 96 -16.19 -0.95 3.85
C ALA A 96 -16.28 -0.50 5.33
N LEU A 97 -17.50 -0.34 5.85
CA LEU A 97 -17.78 0.08 7.23
C LEU A 97 -18.33 -1.06 8.11
N LYS A 98 -18.77 -2.17 7.51
CA LYS A 98 -19.38 -3.31 8.21
C LYS A 98 -18.32 -4.25 8.79
N LEU A 99 -18.57 -4.80 9.99
CA LEU A 99 -17.71 -5.83 10.62
C LEU A 99 -17.84 -7.21 9.96
N GLY A 100 -18.90 -7.39 9.17
CA GLY A 100 -19.20 -8.61 8.45
C GLY A 100 -20.20 -8.32 7.33
N LEU A 101 -20.20 -9.16 6.31
CA LEU A 101 -21.11 -9.06 5.18
C LEU A 101 -21.99 -10.30 5.14
N MET A 102 -23.28 -10.11 4.93
CA MET A 102 -24.23 -11.18 4.69
C MET A 102 -23.93 -11.87 3.35
N GLU A 103 -24.47 -13.06 3.15
CA GLU A 103 -24.19 -13.88 1.96
C GLU A 103 -24.54 -13.16 0.64
N GLY A 104 -25.68 -12.46 0.60
CA GLY A 104 -26.05 -11.62 -0.56
C GLY A 104 -25.01 -10.53 -0.85
N GLU A 105 -24.54 -9.83 0.19
CA GLU A 105 -23.54 -8.76 0.06
C GLU A 105 -22.16 -9.30 -0.36
N ILE A 106 -21.80 -10.51 0.12
CA ILE A 106 -20.59 -11.20 -0.33
C ILE A 106 -20.71 -11.54 -1.83
N ASN A 107 -21.86 -12.01 -2.28
CA ASN A 107 -22.09 -12.32 -3.69
C ASN A 107 -22.01 -11.04 -4.55
N ASP A 108 -22.63 -9.94 -4.12
CA ASP A 108 -22.55 -8.64 -4.79
C ASP A 108 -21.10 -8.13 -4.89
N LEU A 109 -20.32 -8.31 -3.82
CA LEU A 109 -18.91 -7.98 -3.76
C LEU A 109 -18.07 -8.81 -4.74
N LEU A 110 -18.32 -10.11 -4.82
CA LEU A 110 -17.59 -11.04 -5.70
C LEU A 110 -17.92 -10.83 -7.17
N GLN A 111 -19.17 -10.46 -7.49
CA GLN A 111 -19.60 -10.11 -8.84
C GLN A 111 -19.05 -8.75 -9.31
N GLY A 112 -18.49 -7.95 -8.39
CA GLY A 112 -17.91 -6.66 -8.72
C GLY A 112 -18.95 -5.60 -9.10
N ILE A 113 -20.20 -5.75 -8.66
CA ILE A 113 -21.30 -4.81 -8.97
C ILE A 113 -20.96 -3.38 -8.51
N HIS A 114 -20.18 -3.27 -7.44
CA HIS A 114 -19.74 -1.99 -6.85
C HIS A 114 -18.51 -1.38 -7.52
N GLN A 115 -17.88 -2.07 -8.47
CA GLN A 115 -16.77 -1.52 -9.22
C GLN A 115 -17.32 -0.56 -10.29
N VAL A 116 -16.76 0.65 -10.35
CA VAL A 116 -17.01 1.54 -11.49
C VAL A 116 -16.45 0.83 -12.72
N LYS A 117 -17.34 0.32 -13.58
CA LYS A 117 -16.93 -0.35 -14.82
C LYS A 117 -16.21 0.66 -15.70
N VAL A 118 -14.89 0.58 -15.74
CA VAL A 118 -14.15 1.04 -16.92
C VAL A 118 -14.45 0.03 -18.03
N PRO A 119 -14.83 0.44 -19.24
CA PRO A 119 -15.07 -0.48 -20.35
C PRO A 119 -13.79 -1.27 -20.65
N GLN A 120 -13.66 -2.47 -20.09
CA GLN A 120 -12.62 -3.40 -20.52
C GLN A 120 -13.09 -4.05 -21.82
N LYS A 121 -12.35 -3.81 -22.90
CA LYS A 121 -12.46 -4.63 -24.10
C LYS A 121 -12.06 -6.05 -23.71
N ILE A 122 -13.04 -6.96 -23.73
CA ILE A 122 -12.76 -8.38 -23.77
C ILE A 122 -12.26 -8.65 -25.19
N GLU A 123 -10.97 -8.44 -25.43
CA GLU A 123 -10.32 -9.03 -26.58
C GLU A 123 -10.08 -10.50 -26.22
N ASN A 124 -11.01 -11.35 -26.66
CA ASN A 124 -10.77 -12.78 -26.84
C ASN A 124 -9.75 -12.92 -27.98
N ASP A 125 -8.49 -12.64 -27.69
CA ASP A 125 -7.41 -12.95 -28.61
C ASP A 125 -6.95 -14.39 -28.33
N GLU A 126 -7.66 -15.35 -28.93
CA GLU A 126 -7.26 -16.76 -28.97
C GLU A 126 -6.10 -17.02 -29.94
N ASN A 127 -5.43 -15.99 -30.46
CA ASN A 127 -4.22 -16.13 -31.27
C ASN A 127 -2.97 -15.67 -30.52
N SER A 128 -2.56 -16.44 -29.50
CA SER A 128 -1.21 -16.29 -28.95
C SER A 128 -0.20 -16.79 -29.99
N HIS A 129 0.40 -15.87 -30.75
CA HIS A 129 1.62 -16.15 -31.51
C HIS A 129 2.70 -16.62 -30.52
N ILE A 130 3.09 -17.88 -30.63
CA ILE A 130 4.22 -18.46 -29.90
C ILE A 130 5.48 -18.00 -30.64
N GLU A 131 6.36 -17.26 -29.95
CA GLU A 131 7.67 -16.89 -30.50
C GLU A 131 8.55 -18.15 -30.64
N GLU A 132 9.60 -18.10 -31.47
CA GLU A 132 10.46 -19.27 -31.77
C GLU A 132 11.09 -19.93 -30.52
N ASP A 133 11.10 -19.24 -29.38
CA ASP A 133 11.61 -19.69 -28.08
C ASP A 133 10.57 -20.39 -27.17
N GLY A 134 9.31 -20.51 -27.63
CA GLY A 134 8.23 -21.15 -26.88
C GLY A 134 7.55 -20.25 -25.85
N TYR A 135 7.87 -18.95 -25.81
CA TYR A 135 7.18 -17.98 -24.96
C TYR A 135 6.05 -17.26 -25.71
N ILE A 136 5.02 -16.87 -24.98
CA ILE A 136 3.96 -15.99 -25.50
C ILE A 136 4.40 -14.54 -25.44
N LYS A 137 3.91 -13.75 -26.40
CA LYS A 137 4.15 -12.30 -26.47
C LYS A 137 3.67 -11.58 -25.22
N GLN A 138 4.49 -10.65 -24.71
CA GLN A 138 4.11 -9.74 -23.63
C GLN A 138 2.97 -8.82 -24.09
N LYS A 139 1.93 -8.68 -23.26
CA LYS A 139 0.86 -7.70 -23.50
C LYS A 139 1.36 -6.29 -23.26
N GLU A 140 0.84 -5.33 -24.03
CA GLU A 140 1.05 -3.91 -23.76
C GLU A 140 0.46 -3.54 -22.39
N ILE A 141 1.00 -2.50 -21.76
CA ILE A 141 0.53 -2.04 -20.45
C ILE A 141 -0.37 -0.83 -20.66
N ASP A 142 -1.64 -0.97 -20.29
CA ASP A 142 -2.61 0.11 -20.31
C ASP A 142 -2.51 0.99 -19.05
N SER A 143 -3.13 2.18 -19.10
CA SER A 143 -3.16 3.13 -17.97
C SER A 143 -3.81 2.55 -16.71
N ASP A 144 -4.74 1.63 -16.90
CA ASP A 144 -5.59 1.10 -15.83
C ASP A 144 -5.17 -0.33 -15.43
N ASP A 145 -4.05 -0.83 -15.96
CA ASP A 145 -3.55 -2.16 -15.62
C ASP A 145 -3.04 -2.21 -14.18
N ILE A 146 -3.52 -3.21 -13.44
CA ILE A 146 -3.28 -3.38 -12.01
C ILE A 146 -2.45 -4.64 -11.76
N CYS A 147 -1.39 -4.51 -10.98
CA CYS A 147 -0.66 -5.68 -10.49
C CYS A 147 -1.54 -6.50 -9.54
N SER A 148 -1.79 -7.77 -9.85
CA SER A 148 -2.68 -8.64 -9.06
C SER A 148 -2.17 -8.98 -7.66
N ILE A 149 -0.89 -8.73 -7.39
CA ILE A 149 -0.27 -9.02 -6.09
C ILE A 149 -0.37 -7.80 -5.17
N CYS A 150 0.13 -6.63 -5.57
CA CYS A 150 0.07 -5.42 -4.72
C CYS A 150 -1.20 -4.58 -4.92
N GLN A 151 -2.01 -4.89 -5.94
CA GLN A 151 -3.25 -4.18 -6.26
C GLN A 151 -3.05 -2.68 -6.59
N GLU A 152 -1.85 -2.32 -7.06
CA GLU A 152 -1.50 -0.98 -7.53
C GLU A 152 -1.47 -0.92 -9.06
N ILE A 153 -1.80 0.25 -9.61
CA ILE A 153 -1.70 0.53 -11.04
C ILE A 153 -0.23 0.52 -11.47
N LEU A 154 0.09 -0.24 -12.51
CA LEU A 154 1.45 -0.50 -12.96
C LEU A 154 2.17 0.79 -13.38
N LEU A 155 1.54 1.57 -14.26
CA LEU A 155 2.13 2.82 -14.78
C LEU A 155 2.20 3.93 -13.73
N GLU A 156 1.25 3.99 -12.80
CA GLU A 156 1.32 4.97 -11.70
C GLU A 156 2.47 4.66 -10.74
N LYS A 157 2.71 3.38 -10.44
CA LYS A 157 3.80 2.99 -9.55
C LYS A 157 5.16 3.09 -10.22
N ARG A 158 5.25 2.98 -11.54
CA ARG A 158 6.51 3.03 -12.31
C ARG A 158 7.57 2.07 -11.78
N LEU A 159 7.15 0.95 -11.19
CA LEU A 159 8.08 -0.08 -10.74
C LEU A 159 8.39 -1.02 -11.91
N PRO A 160 9.62 -1.57 -11.99
CA PRO A 160 9.96 -2.57 -13.00
C PRO A 160 8.95 -3.71 -13.05
N VAL A 161 8.60 -4.12 -14.26
CA VAL A 161 7.60 -5.16 -14.55
C VAL A 161 8.24 -6.36 -15.25
N THR A 162 7.65 -7.52 -15.05
CA THR A 162 7.85 -8.76 -15.80
C THR A 162 6.48 -9.28 -16.21
N PHE A 163 6.42 -10.31 -17.05
CA PHE A 163 5.16 -10.80 -17.59
C PHE A 163 5.08 -12.32 -17.61
N CYS A 164 3.85 -12.81 -17.71
CA CYS A 164 3.57 -14.24 -17.77
C CYS A 164 3.91 -14.78 -19.17
N ARG A 165 5.00 -15.55 -19.27
CA ARG A 165 5.56 -16.07 -20.53
C ARG A 165 4.95 -17.38 -21.02
N LEU A 166 4.28 -18.11 -20.14
CA LEU A 166 3.75 -19.45 -20.43
C LEU A 166 2.23 -19.53 -20.23
N GLY A 167 1.55 -18.38 -20.14
CA GLY A 167 0.15 -18.33 -19.74
C GLY A 167 -0.67 -17.21 -20.39
N CYS A 168 -0.78 -16.07 -19.70
CA CYS A 168 -1.73 -15.02 -20.08
C CYS A 168 -1.11 -13.73 -20.65
N GLY A 169 0.23 -13.61 -20.69
CA GLY A 169 0.93 -12.43 -21.22
C GLY A 169 0.84 -11.17 -20.33
N ASN A 170 0.05 -11.21 -19.25
CA ASN A 170 -0.19 -10.07 -18.36
C ASN A 170 1.06 -9.69 -17.55
N ASN A 171 1.13 -8.39 -17.25
CA ASN A 171 2.25 -7.73 -16.58
C ASN A 171 2.10 -7.71 -15.05
N MET A 172 3.22 -7.89 -14.34
CA MET A 172 3.32 -7.86 -12.89
C MET A 172 4.61 -7.16 -12.46
N HIS A 173 4.59 -6.44 -11.35
CA HIS A 173 5.82 -5.89 -10.80
C HIS A 173 6.84 -7.00 -10.47
N ILE A 174 8.10 -6.83 -10.88
CA ILE A 174 9.17 -7.81 -10.64
C ILE A 174 9.34 -8.08 -9.14
N LYS A 175 9.26 -7.01 -8.31
CA LYS A 175 9.29 -7.12 -6.85
C LYS A 175 8.16 -8.00 -6.32
N CYS A 176 6.95 -7.87 -6.87
CA CYS A 176 5.81 -8.67 -6.45
C CYS A 176 5.99 -10.15 -6.81
N MET A 177 6.50 -10.43 -8.01
CA MET A 177 6.80 -11.81 -8.43
C MET A 177 7.91 -12.43 -7.57
N LYS A 178 8.90 -11.67 -7.13
CA LYS A 178 9.90 -12.15 -6.15
C LYS A 178 9.26 -12.50 -4.80
N ILE A 179 8.34 -11.67 -4.30
CA ILE A 179 7.65 -11.93 -3.03
C ILE A 179 6.86 -13.25 -3.15
N LEU A 180 6.18 -13.45 -4.28
CA LEU A 180 5.45 -14.69 -4.57
C LEU A 180 6.39 -15.89 -4.71
N ALA A 181 7.53 -15.71 -5.37
CA ALA A 181 8.56 -16.73 -5.54
C ALA A 181 9.08 -17.25 -4.20
N ASN A 182 9.47 -16.34 -3.29
CA ASN A 182 9.94 -16.74 -1.96
C ASN A 182 8.88 -17.53 -1.18
N TYR A 183 7.60 -17.18 -1.35
CA TYR A 183 6.49 -17.92 -0.75
C TYR A 183 6.30 -19.31 -1.36
N GLN A 184 6.31 -19.43 -2.70
CA GLN A 184 6.13 -20.72 -3.38
C GLN A 184 7.32 -21.67 -3.17
N ASP A 185 8.54 -21.13 -3.13
CA ASP A 185 9.76 -21.91 -2.87
C ASP A 185 9.70 -22.59 -1.50
N THR A 186 9.21 -21.86 -0.47
CA THR A 186 8.97 -22.40 0.88
C THR A 186 7.99 -23.59 0.89
N ILE A 187 7.10 -23.68 -0.09
CA ILE A 187 6.00 -24.66 -0.11
C ILE A 187 6.33 -25.88 -0.98
N SER A 188 6.97 -25.68 -2.13
CA SER A 188 7.02 -26.73 -3.16
C SER A 188 8.35 -26.86 -3.92
N ASN A 189 9.44 -26.19 -3.50
CA ASN A 189 10.77 -26.25 -4.13
C ASN A 189 10.71 -26.30 -5.68
N THR A 190 9.84 -25.47 -6.27
CA THR A 190 9.47 -25.60 -7.68
C THR A 190 10.38 -24.74 -8.55
N SER A 191 10.93 -25.33 -9.61
CA SER A 191 11.76 -24.62 -10.59
C SER A 191 10.98 -23.60 -11.43
N MET A 192 9.67 -23.81 -11.58
CA MET A 192 8.74 -22.94 -12.30
C MET A 192 7.83 -22.18 -11.34
N LEU A 193 7.73 -20.87 -11.54
CA LEU A 193 6.83 -20.01 -10.77
C LEU A 193 5.43 -20.04 -11.38
N LYS A 194 4.36 -20.09 -10.56
CA LYS A 194 2.98 -20.05 -11.08
C LYS A 194 2.42 -18.64 -11.19
N CYS A 195 1.63 -18.39 -12.23
CA CYS A 195 0.98 -17.10 -12.47
C CYS A 195 -0.18 -16.89 -11.49
N PRO A 196 -0.25 -15.76 -10.76
CA PRO A 196 -1.37 -15.48 -9.84
C PRO A 196 -2.70 -15.23 -10.57
N LEU A 197 -2.66 -14.85 -11.85
CA LEU A 197 -3.85 -14.58 -12.66
C LEU A 197 -4.43 -15.84 -13.30
N CYS A 198 -3.66 -16.50 -14.18
CA CYS A 198 -4.15 -17.62 -14.96
C CYS A 198 -3.81 -19.00 -14.38
N ARG A 199 -3.05 -19.06 -13.27
CA ARG A 199 -2.65 -20.28 -12.55
C ARG A 199 -1.75 -21.26 -13.33
N LYS A 200 -1.49 -21.00 -14.62
CA LYS A 200 -0.47 -21.68 -15.44
C LYS A 200 0.94 -21.33 -14.97
N GLU A 201 1.95 -22.00 -15.54
CA GLU A 201 3.34 -21.61 -15.34
C GLU A 201 3.55 -20.15 -15.82
N PHE A 202 4.36 -19.40 -15.07
CA PHE A 202 4.64 -17.99 -15.34
C PHE A 202 5.94 -17.85 -16.09
N ALA A 203 7.03 -18.35 -15.49
CA ALA A 203 8.38 -18.38 -16.00
C ALA A 203 9.28 -19.23 -15.06
N PRO A 204 10.47 -19.63 -15.50
CA PRO A 204 11.48 -20.23 -14.62
C PRO A 204 11.83 -19.30 -13.44
N LEU A 205 11.90 -19.85 -12.23
CA LEU A 205 12.23 -19.11 -11.01
C LEU A 205 13.57 -18.37 -11.13
N LYS A 206 14.58 -19.02 -11.72
CA LYS A 206 15.90 -18.43 -11.94
C LYS A 206 15.83 -17.15 -12.76
N LEU A 207 15.01 -17.13 -13.81
CA LEU A 207 14.81 -15.96 -14.66
C LEU A 207 14.21 -14.78 -13.86
N ILE A 208 13.17 -15.03 -13.07
CA ILE A 208 12.54 -13.98 -12.25
C ILE A 208 13.51 -13.40 -11.21
N LEU A 209 14.33 -14.26 -10.59
CA LEU A 209 15.34 -13.82 -9.64
C LEU A 209 16.45 -13.01 -10.32
N GLU A 210 16.82 -13.36 -11.55
CA GLU A 210 17.76 -12.63 -12.38
C GLU A 210 17.20 -11.26 -12.80
N GLU A 211 15.98 -11.19 -13.33
CA GLU A 211 15.27 -9.93 -13.63
C GLU A 211 15.17 -9.02 -12.41
N PHE A 212 14.92 -9.59 -11.23
CA PHE A 212 14.91 -8.82 -9.99
C PHE A 212 16.30 -8.26 -9.64
N ARG A 213 17.36 -9.07 -9.79
CA ARG A 213 18.74 -8.60 -9.57
C ARG A 213 19.10 -7.52 -10.57
N ASN A 214 18.70 -7.67 -11.82
CA ASN A 214 18.99 -6.74 -12.91
C ASN A 214 18.24 -5.42 -12.71
N SER A 215 16.94 -5.44 -12.40
CA SER A 215 16.17 -4.24 -12.04
C SER A 215 16.67 -3.54 -10.77
N SER A 216 17.42 -4.24 -9.92
CA SER A 216 18.09 -3.66 -8.75
C SER A 216 19.49 -3.10 -9.06
N LYS A 217 20.10 -3.46 -10.20
CA LYS A 217 21.51 -3.15 -10.54
C LYS A 217 21.67 -2.24 -11.77
N LEU A 218 20.75 -2.29 -12.72
CA LEU A 218 20.78 -1.71 -14.06
C LEU A 218 19.56 -0.75 -14.14
N VAL A 219 19.51 0.43 -14.76
CA VAL A 219 20.25 0.99 -15.91
C VAL A 219 20.61 -0.10 -16.89
N ALA A 220 19.61 -0.85 -17.36
CA ALA A 220 19.74 -1.48 -18.66
C ALA A 220 19.50 -0.36 -19.68
N ALA A 221 20.12 -0.41 -20.85
CA ALA A 221 19.87 0.58 -21.91
C ALA A 221 18.36 0.75 -22.24
N ALA A 222 17.53 -0.24 -21.88
CA ALA A 222 16.09 -0.24 -21.99
C ALA A 222 15.32 0.51 -20.86
N GLU A 223 15.85 0.63 -19.64
CA GLU A 223 15.21 1.38 -18.54
C GLU A 223 15.90 2.74 -18.36
N LYS A 224 15.38 3.78 -19.03
CA LYS A 224 15.93 5.15 -19.09
C LYS A 224 16.02 5.92 -17.75
N GLU A 225 15.67 5.33 -16.61
CA GLU A 225 15.53 6.06 -15.33
C GLU A 225 16.73 5.86 -14.38
N GLN A 226 17.30 6.97 -13.92
CA GLN A 226 18.50 7.00 -13.08
C GLN A 226 18.27 6.37 -11.68
N LEU A 227 19.33 5.89 -11.04
CA LEU A 227 19.26 5.14 -9.75
C LEU A 227 18.94 6.02 -8.53
N ASP A 228 19.19 7.32 -8.64
CA ASP A 228 18.86 8.37 -7.67
C ASP A 228 17.37 8.75 -7.69
N LYS A 229 16.63 8.36 -8.74
CA LYS A 229 15.16 8.46 -8.77
C LYS A 229 14.51 7.29 -8.05
N GLN A 230 13.76 7.59 -7.00
CA GLN A 230 13.03 6.60 -6.21
C GLN A 230 11.66 6.29 -6.82
N LEU A 231 11.64 5.32 -7.73
CA LEU A 231 10.41 4.81 -8.35
C LEU A 231 9.47 4.17 -7.29
N GLY A 232 8.16 4.27 -7.51
CA GLY A 232 7.11 3.78 -6.60
C GLY A 232 6.95 4.50 -5.25
N ILE A 233 7.83 5.45 -4.92
CA ILE A 233 7.85 6.20 -3.66
C ILE A 233 7.62 7.70 -3.91
N PRO A 234 6.41 8.23 -3.68
CA PRO A 234 6.15 9.67 -3.70
C PRO A 234 6.55 10.34 -2.38
N CYS A 235 6.82 11.64 -2.40
CA CYS A 235 6.89 12.42 -1.18
C CYS A 235 5.49 12.59 -0.57
N ASN A 236 5.30 12.18 0.68
CA ASN A 236 4.01 12.27 1.35
C ASN A 236 3.55 13.71 1.61
N ASN A 237 4.48 14.68 1.66
CA ASN A 237 4.19 16.10 1.84
C ASN A 237 3.92 16.82 0.51
N CYS A 238 4.95 17.04 -0.32
CA CYS A 238 4.82 17.82 -1.56
C CYS A 238 4.31 17.04 -2.77
N LYS A 239 4.08 15.72 -2.63
CA LYS A 239 3.65 14.82 -3.71
C LYS A 239 4.62 14.68 -4.89
N GLN A 240 5.84 15.21 -4.79
CA GLN A 240 6.89 14.97 -5.78
C GLN A 240 7.09 13.47 -5.99
N PHE A 241 7.04 13.04 -7.25
CA PHE A 241 7.17 11.65 -7.64
C PHE A 241 7.76 11.54 -9.06
N PRO A 242 8.86 10.80 -9.28
CA PRO A 242 9.68 10.13 -8.25
C PRO A 242 10.44 11.12 -7.34
N ILE A 243 10.82 10.68 -6.14
CA ILE A 243 11.74 11.46 -5.31
C ILE A 243 13.14 11.37 -5.93
N GLU A 244 13.76 12.51 -6.21
CA GLU A 244 15.12 12.59 -6.77
C GLU A 244 16.15 12.77 -5.66
N GLY A 245 17.23 11.98 -5.69
CA GLY A 245 18.30 12.00 -4.70
C GLY A 245 17.91 11.33 -3.38
N LYS A 246 18.18 12.00 -2.25
CA LYS A 246 17.91 11.45 -0.91
C LYS A 246 16.41 11.35 -0.64
N CYS A 247 15.96 10.13 -0.37
CA CYS A 247 14.63 9.82 0.12
C CYS A 247 14.70 9.41 1.59
N TYR A 248 13.82 9.97 2.39
CA TYR A 248 13.76 9.78 3.84
C TYR A 248 12.51 8.99 4.21
N LYS A 249 12.66 7.83 4.86
CA LYS A 249 11.57 7.01 5.40
C LYS A 249 11.42 7.26 6.90
N CYS A 250 10.21 7.61 7.34
CA CYS A 250 9.91 7.75 8.76
C CYS A 250 9.96 6.37 9.43
N THR A 251 10.60 6.26 10.59
CA THR A 251 10.66 4.97 11.32
C THR A 251 9.44 4.73 12.21
N LYS A 252 8.62 5.75 12.45
CA LYS A 252 7.41 5.67 13.29
C LYS A 252 6.13 5.63 12.46
N CYS A 253 6.08 6.33 11.33
CA CYS A 253 4.90 6.38 10.46
C CYS A 253 5.00 5.32 9.36
N THR A 254 3.90 4.60 9.16
CA THR A 254 3.80 3.55 8.14
C THR A 254 3.89 4.15 6.74
N GLU A 255 4.88 3.69 5.95
CA GLU A 255 5.10 4.06 4.54
C GLU A 255 5.11 5.58 4.27
N TYR A 256 5.64 6.36 5.23
CA TYR A 256 5.75 7.80 5.11
C TYR A 256 7.16 8.20 4.66
N HIS A 257 7.23 8.79 3.46
CA HIS A 257 8.46 9.15 2.77
C HIS A 257 8.53 10.66 2.48
N LEU A 258 9.71 11.25 2.60
CA LEU A 258 9.98 12.66 2.30
C LEU A 258 11.13 12.80 1.31
N CYS A 259 11.03 13.78 0.41
CA CYS A 259 12.19 14.24 -0.36
C CYS A 259 13.10 15.12 0.52
N GLN A 260 14.33 15.36 0.07
CA GLN A 260 15.29 16.24 0.75
C GLN A 260 14.68 17.57 1.22
N LYS A 261 14.01 18.30 0.33
CA LYS A 261 13.42 19.61 0.63
C LYS A 261 12.42 19.53 1.79
N CYS A 262 11.50 18.57 1.74
CA CYS A 262 10.49 18.42 2.80
C CYS A 262 11.08 17.88 4.11
N PHE A 263 12.12 17.05 4.03
CA PHE A 263 12.86 16.63 5.21
C PHE A 263 13.55 17.83 5.89
N ASP A 264 14.17 18.71 5.10
CA ASP A 264 14.87 19.90 5.60
C ASP A 264 13.91 20.95 6.19
N SER A 265 12.71 21.10 5.63
CA SER A 265 11.66 21.98 6.17
C SER A 265 10.98 21.46 7.44
N CYS A 266 11.37 20.30 7.98
CA CYS A 266 10.77 19.71 9.19
C CYS A 266 9.23 19.63 9.14
N CYS A 267 8.65 19.36 7.96
CA CYS A 267 7.19 19.39 7.74
C CYS A 267 6.44 18.16 8.32
N HIS A 268 7.15 17.29 9.03
CA HIS A 268 6.63 16.09 9.67
C HIS A 268 7.03 16.12 11.15
N PRO A 269 6.22 15.57 12.07
CA PRO A 269 6.56 15.47 13.50
C PRO A 269 7.98 14.94 13.75
N SER A 270 8.51 15.22 14.95
CA SER A 270 9.85 14.84 15.43
C SER A 270 10.02 13.33 15.60
N HIS A 271 9.87 12.61 14.50
CA HIS A 271 10.10 11.19 14.34
C HIS A 271 11.50 10.99 13.77
N SER A 272 12.10 9.85 14.12
CA SER A 272 13.37 9.46 13.51
C SER A 272 13.14 9.05 12.05
N PHE A 273 14.12 9.32 11.22
CA PHE A 273 14.12 8.94 9.81
C PHE A 273 15.33 8.06 9.49
N THR A 274 15.16 7.20 8.50
CA THR A 274 16.26 6.59 7.75
C THR A 274 16.24 7.16 6.34
N PHE A 275 17.37 7.12 5.64
CA PHE A 275 17.46 7.63 4.26
C PHE A 275 18.26 6.70 3.36
N ARG A 276 18.01 6.82 2.06
CA ARG A 276 18.86 6.26 1.01
C ARG A 276 18.93 7.24 -0.16
N GLU A 277 20.02 7.21 -0.89
CA GLU A 277 20.24 8.08 -2.05
C GLU A 277 19.97 7.33 -3.36
N LYS A 278 20.45 6.08 -3.46
CA LYS A 278 20.21 5.24 -4.63
C LYS A 278 19.32 4.05 -4.29
N ARG A 279 18.49 3.62 -5.25
CA ARG A 279 17.54 2.49 -5.09
C ARG A 279 18.20 1.18 -4.65
N ASN A 280 19.45 0.95 -5.05
CA ASN A 280 20.24 -0.25 -4.76
C ASN A 280 20.94 -0.23 -3.39
N GLN A 281 20.85 0.88 -2.64
CA GLN A 281 21.47 1.02 -1.32
C GLN A 281 20.52 0.59 -0.21
N ARG A 282 21.09 0.09 0.90
CA ARG A 282 20.36 -0.11 2.15
C ARG A 282 20.00 1.24 2.77
N TRP A 283 18.89 1.28 3.50
CA TRP A 283 18.51 2.45 4.31
C TRP A 283 19.55 2.67 5.41
N LYS A 284 19.98 3.93 5.57
CA LYS A 284 20.94 4.38 6.58
C LYS A 284 20.22 5.25 7.61
N SER A 285 20.62 5.19 8.87
CA SER A 285 20.10 6.11 9.90
C SER A 285 20.49 7.54 9.57
N VAL A 286 19.57 8.48 9.77
CA VAL A 286 19.93 9.90 9.76
C VAL A 286 20.65 10.21 11.07
N GLU A 287 21.84 10.81 10.99
CA GLU A 287 22.54 11.31 12.17
C GLU A 287 21.65 12.34 12.88
N LYS A 288 21.54 12.23 14.20
CA LYS A 288 20.74 13.18 14.98
C LYS A 288 21.27 14.59 14.71
N ARG A 289 20.45 15.46 14.12
CA ARG A 289 20.77 16.90 14.11
C ARG A 289 20.97 17.31 15.59
N PRO A 290 22.09 17.94 15.97
CA PRO A 290 22.18 18.56 17.27
C PRO A 290 21.02 19.56 17.37
N ASN A 291 20.25 19.45 18.46
CA ASN A 291 19.03 20.21 18.72
C ASN A 291 19.15 21.66 18.25
N GLN A 292 18.51 22.02 17.13
CA GLN A 292 18.10 23.41 16.95
C GLN A 292 16.92 23.60 17.88
N VAL A 293 17.22 24.16 19.05
CA VAL A 293 16.25 24.79 19.93
C VAL A 293 15.55 25.85 19.06
N VAL A 294 14.38 25.50 18.55
CA VAL A 294 13.44 26.51 18.07
C VAL A 294 12.85 27.10 19.35
N ASN A 295 13.45 28.18 19.84
CA ASN A 295 12.76 29.08 20.75
C ASN A 295 11.57 29.63 19.98
N ILE A 296 10.41 29.06 20.23
CA ILE A 296 9.15 29.70 19.88
C ILE A 296 8.97 30.78 20.93
N ASP A 297 9.48 31.98 20.65
CA ASP A 297 9.09 33.19 21.37
C ASP A 297 7.60 33.43 21.08
N ILE A 298 6.75 32.95 21.99
CA ILE A 298 5.36 33.36 22.06
C ILE A 298 5.38 34.76 22.69
N LYS A 299 5.51 35.79 21.84
CA LYS A 299 5.02 37.12 22.21
C LYS A 299 3.49 37.04 22.24
N ASN A 300 2.95 37.03 23.45
CA ASN A 300 1.54 37.24 23.72
C ASN A 300 1.19 38.69 23.37
N ASP A 301 0.51 38.89 22.24
CA ASP A 301 -0.33 40.08 22.03
C ASP A 301 -1.79 39.65 22.25
N VAL A 302 -2.24 39.80 23.49
CA VAL A 302 -3.66 39.89 23.84
C VAL A 302 -3.85 41.26 24.48
N GLU A 303 -4.12 42.27 23.66
CA GLU A 303 -4.85 43.46 24.10
C GLU A 303 -6.32 43.27 23.71
N GLU A 304 -7.10 42.72 24.65
CA GLU A 304 -8.54 42.94 24.68
C GLU A 304 -8.79 44.35 25.20
N GLN A 305 -9.21 45.26 24.33
CA GLN A 305 -9.85 46.52 24.73
C GLN A 305 -11.28 46.21 25.19
N MET A 306 -11.54 46.30 26.50
CA MET A 306 -12.89 46.49 27.04
C MET A 306 -13.16 47.99 27.27
N PRO A 307 -14.39 48.47 27.06
CA PRO A 307 -14.75 49.88 27.11
C PRO A 307 -14.83 50.44 28.54
N HIS A 308 -14.33 51.66 28.70
CA HIS A 308 -14.33 52.45 29.92
C HIS A 308 -15.76 52.95 30.24
N PHE A 309 -16.36 52.46 31.33
CA PHE A 309 -17.48 53.14 31.97
C PHE A 309 -16.92 54.29 32.82
N GLN A 310 -17.50 55.49 32.67
CA GLN A 310 -17.24 56.65 33.52
C GLN A 310 -18.31 56.69 34.61
N GLU A 311 -17.94 56.49 35.86
CA GLU A 311 -18.72 56.99 36.99
C GLU A 311 -18.32 58.45 37.25
N LYS A 312 -19.23 59.38 36.93
CA LYS A 312 -19.18 60.76 37.41
C LYS A 312 -19.74 60.76 38.84
N GLN A 313 -18.98 61.34 39.77
CA GLN A 313 -19.57 61.96 40.95
C GLN A 313 -20.21 63.28 40.51
N GLY A 314 -21.49 63.45 40.88
CA GLY A 314 -22.36 64.56 40.53
C GLY A 314 -23.79 64.09 40.45
#